data_AF-A0A1F2ULW2-F1
#
_entry.id   AF-A0A1F2ULW2-F1
#
_cell.length_a   1.000
_cell.length_b   1.000
_cell.length_c   1.000
_cell.angle_alpha   90.00
_cell.angle_beta   90.00
_cell.angle_gamma   90.00
#
_symmetry.space_group_name_H-M   'P 1'
#
loop_
_entity.id
_entity.type
_entity.pdbx_description
1 polymer ?
#
loop_
_entity_poly.entity_id
_entity_poly.type
_entity_poly.pdbx_seq_one_letter_code
_entity_poly.pdbx_strand_id
1 'polypeptide(L)'
;MGKEDYLRVPITMPEEMFTFLESVSLRSKVTGGRKLANTTIVRACVMAMMNLDVDVNGVKDEEELKERILQAQKLHGQMKKK
;
A
#
# COMPACT_ATOMS: atom_id res chain seq x y z
N MET A 1 11.43 10.89 13.96
CA MET A 1 11.56 9.44 13.78
C MET A 1 12.57 9.22 12.68
N GLY A 2 13.78 8.84 13.07
CA GLY A 2 14.86 8.59 12.13
C GLY A 2 14.75 7.18 11.54
N LYS A 3 15.71 6.79 10.71
CA LYS A 3 15.73 5.44 10.12
C LYS A 3 16.07 4.36 11.16
N GLU A 4 16.73 4.77 12.23
CA GLU A 4 17.08 3.99 13.41
C GLU A 4 15.86 3.44 14.16
N ASP A 5 14.70 4.09 14.03
CA ASP A 5 13.46 3.69 14.69
C ASP A 5 12.66 2.64 13.88
N TYR A 6 13.17 2.20 12.73
CA TYR A 6 12.40 1.34 11.82
C TYR A 6 12.50 -0.12 12.23
N LEU A 7 11.34 -0.75 12.43
CA LEU A 7 11.25 -2.19 12.63
C LEU A 7 11.26 -2.93 11.28
N ARG A 8 11.97 -4.06 11.22
CA ARG A 8 12.03 -4.91 10.03
C ARG A 8 10.77 -5.78 9.95
N VAL A 9 10.05 -5.66 8.84
CA VAL A 9 8.94 -6.56 8.48
C VAL A 9 9.40 -7.44 7.31
N PRO A 10 9.59 -8.76 7.50
CA PRO A 10 9.83 -9.67 6.38
C PRO A 10 8.54 -9.83 5.58
N ILE A 11 8.62 -9.74 4.26
CA ILE A 11 7.48 -9.86 3.36
C ILE A 11 7.80 -10.91 2.31
N THR A 12 6.96 -11.93 2.24
CA THR A 12 6.97 -12.95 1.19
C THR A 12 5.79 -12.69 0.28
N MET A 13 6.02 -12.67 -1.03
CA MET A 13 4.98 -12.47 -2.03
C MET A 13 5.29 -13.31 -3.29
N PRO A 14 4.26 -13.68 -4.08
CA PRO A 14 4.46 -14.32 -5.38
C PRO A 14 5.31 -13.47 -6.34
N GLU A 15 5.96 -14.14 -7.30
CA GLU A 15 6.80 -13.50 -8.31
C GLU A 15 6.07 -12.39 -9.08
N GLU A 16 4.79 -12.60 -9.39
CA GLU A 16 3.96 -11.63 -10.09
C GLU A 16 3.81 -10.31 -9.31
N MET A 17 3.60 -10.39 -7.99
CA MET A 17 3.50 -9.21 -7.12
C MET A 17 4.84 -8.49 -7.00
N PHE A 18 5.93 -9.25 -6.87
CA PHE A 18 7.27 -8.67 -6.84
C PHE A 18 7.60 -7.93 -8.14
N THR A 19 7.31 -8.55 -9.28
CA THR A 19 7.50 -7.97 -10.61
C THR A 19 6.63 -6.72 -10.78
N PHE A 20 5.41 -6.73 -10.26
CA PHE A 20 4.56 -5.55 -10.25
C PHE A 20 5.21 -4.38 -9.49
N LEU A 21 5.78 -4.62 -8.29
CA LEU A 21 6.48 -3.58 -7.52
C LEU A 21 7.69 -3.00 -8.27
N GLU A 22 8.51 -3.86 -8.89
CA GLU A 22 9.64 -3.40 -9.72
C GLU A 22 9.15 -2.58 -10.92
N SER A 23 8.04 -2.98 -11.55
CA SER A 23 7.45 -2.22 -12.66
C SER A 23 6.96 -0.84 -12.21
N VAL A 24 6.35 -0.72 -11.03
CA VAL A 24 5.92 0.56 -10.45
C VAL A 24 7.13 1.45 -10.17
N SER A 25 8.18 0.86 -9.58
CA SER A 25 9.43 1.56 -9.29
C SER A 25 10.08 2.13 -10.56
N LEU A 26 10.19 1.31 -11.61
CA LEU A 26 10.77 1.71 -12.88
C LEU A 26 9.91 2.75 -13.59
N ARG A 27 8.58 2.54 -13.65
CA ARG A 27 7.63 3.50 -14.22
C ARG A 27 7.79 4.87 -13.59
N SER A 28 7.84 4.95 -12.25
CA SER A 28 8.03 6.23 -11.55
C SER A 28 9.30 6.94 -11.99
N LYS A 29 10.42 6.23 -12.17
CA LYS A 29 11.68 6.80 -12.64
C LYS A 29 11.58 7.31 -14.09
N VAL A 30 11.03 6.52 -15.01
CA VAL A 30 11.03 6.86 -16.45
C VAL A 30 10.04 7.98 -16.78
N THR A 31 8.99 8.17 -15.98
CA THR A 31 8.02 9.27 -16.13
C THR A 31 8.44 10.54 -15.37
N GLY A 32 9.73 10.73 -15.08
CA GLY A 32 10.27 11.95 -14.46
C GLY A 32 10.29 11.99 -12.92
N GLY A 33 9.88 10.90 -12.25
CA GLY A 33 10.07 10.72 -10.82
C GLY A 33 11.41 10.07 -10.48
N ARG A 34 11.45 9.32 -9.38
CA ARG A 34 12.66 8.62 -8.91
C ARG A 34 12.41 7.13 -8.80
N LYS A 35 13.48 6.33 -8.81
CA LYS A 35 13.36 4.90 -8.48
C LYS A 35 12.83 4.77 -7.06
N LEU A 36 11.75 4.01 -6.89
CA LEU A 36 11.14 3.74 -5.58
C LEU A 36 11.65 2.40 -5.06
N ALA A 37 12.14 2.35 -3.82
CA ALA A 37 12.40 1.06 -3.20
C ALA A 37 11.07 0.33 -2.94
N ASN A 38 11.05 -0.99 -3.03
CA ASN A 38 9.84 -1.78 -2.76
C ASN A 38 9.30 -1.52 -1.34
N THR A 39 10.20 -1.33 -0.37
CA THR A 39 9.86 -0.93 1.00
C THR A 39 9.18 0.44 1.07
N THR A 40 9.53 1.38 0.19
CA THR A 40 8.86 2.69 0.10
C THR A 40 7.44 2.52 -0.43
N ILE A 41 7.25 1.69 -1.46
CA ILE A 41 5.92 1.43 -2.04
C ILE A 41 5.01 0.77 -1.00
N VAL A 42 5.46 -0.34 -0.40
CA VAL A 42 4.68 -1.06 0.62
C VAL A 42 4.33 -0.14 1.80
N ARG A 43 5.29 0.64 2.28
CA ARG A 43 5.03 1.56 3.40
C ARG A 43 4.04 2.67 3.03
N ALA A 44 4.07 3.17 1.79
CA ALA A 44 3.08 4.12 1.31
C ALA A 44 1.67 3.50 1.26
N CYS A 45 1.55 2.23 0.86
CA CYS A 45 0.28 1.50 0.92
C CYS A 45 -0.24 1.35 2.36
N VAL A 46 0.64 1.00 3.32
CA VAL A 46 0.27 0.91 4.74
C VAL A 46 -0.18 2.27 5.28
N MET A 47 0.56 3.35 4.99
CA MET A 47 0.14 4.71 5.37
C MET A 47 -1.20 5.11 4.76
N ALA A 48 -1.46 4.73 3.50
CA ALA A 48 -2.75 4.99 2.86
C ALA A 48 -3.89 4.22 3.55
N MET A 49 -3.67 2.95 3.91
CA MET A 49 -4.62 2.15 4.67
C MET A 49 -4.92 2.77 6.03
N MET A 50 -3.91 3.29 6.75
CA MET A 50 -4.11 4.02 8.01
C MET A 50 -5.00 5.26 7.82
N ASN A 51 -4.75 6.05 6.76
CA ASN A 51 -5.53 7.26 6.49
C ASN A 51 -6.96 6.97 6.05
N LEU A 52 -7.21 5.80 5.45
CA LEU A 52 -8.53 5.36 5.02
C LEU A 52 -9.38 4.83 6.19
N ASP A 53 -8.80 4.65 7.38
CA ASP A 53 -9.45 4.05 8.55
C ASP A 53 -10.17 2.73 8.19
N VAL A 54 -9.42 1.83 7.53
CA VAL A 54 -9.97 0.57 7.03
C VAL A 54 -10.42 -0.30 8.21
N ASP A 55 -11.72 -0.60 8.27
CA ASP A 55 -12.25 -1.54 9.26
C ASP A 55 -11.80 -2.97 8.96
N VAL A 56 -10.92 -3.47 9.84
CA VAL A 56 -10.37 -4.83 9.79
C VAL A 56 -11.08 -5.79 10.75
N ASN A 57 -12.12 -5.35 11.46
CA ASN A 57 -12.83 -6.22 12.40
C ASN A 57 -13.46 -7.42 11.67
N GLY A 58 -13.09 -8.62 12.12
CA GLY A 58 -13.64 -9.87 11.62
C GLY A 58 -13.11 -10.34 10.26
N VAL A 59 -12.09 -9.68 9.69
CA VAL A 59 -11.48 -10.09 8.42
C VAL A 59 -10.82 -11.46 8.53
N LYS A 60 -11.10 -12.35 7.59
CA LYS A 60 -10.68 -13.76 7.63
C LYS A 60 -9.48 -14.08 6.76
N ASP A 61 -9.32 -13.37 5.65
CA ASP A 61 -8.29 -13.65 4.65
C ASP A 61 -7.83 -12.39 3.89
N GLU A 62 -6.83 -12.58 3.03
CA GLU A 62 -6.21 -11.52 2.24
C GLU A 62 -7.20 -10.89 1.24
N GLU A 63 -8.10 -11.68 0.67
CA GLU A 63 -9.08 -11.21 -0.31
C GLU A 63 -10.13 -10.32 0.35
N GLU A 64 -10.64 -10.71 1.52
CA GLU A 64 -11.54 -9.89 2.32
C GLU A 64 -10.86 -8.57 2.75
N LEU A 65 -9.59 -8.61 3.17
CA LEU A 65 -8.85 -7.40 3.52
C LEU A 65 -8.75 -6.44 2.32
N LYS A 66 -8.43 -6.96 1.14
CA LYS A 66 -8.36 -6.18 -0.10
C LYS A 66 -9.72 -5.51 -0.40
N GLU A 67 -10.81 -6.24 -0.25
CA GLU A 67 -12.16 -5.70 -0.44
C GLU A 67 -12.47 -4.56 0.54
N ARG A 68 -12.12 -4.72 1.84
CA ARG A 68 -12.28 -3.66 2.84
C ARG A 68 -11.51 -2.39 2.48
N ILE A 69 -10.26 -2.52 2.01
CA ILE A 69 -9.43 -1.38 1.57
C ILE A 69 -10.10 -0.64 0.40
N LEU A 70 -10.59 -1.38 -0.60
CA LEU A 70 -11.28 -0.79 -1.75
C LEU A 70 -12.60 -0.12 -1.36
N GLN A 71 -13.35 -0.70 -0.42
CA GLN A 71 -14.58 -0.11 0.11
C GLN A 71 -14.31 1.19 0.85
N ALA A 72 -13.30 1.21 1.74
CA ALA A 72 -12.91 2.41 2.47
C ALA A 72 -12.50 3.55 1.53
N GLN A 73 -11.77 3.25 0.45
CA GLN A 73 -11.40 4.22 -0.58
C GLN A 73 -12.63 4.87 -1.25
N LYS A 74 -13.66 4.07 -1.57
CA LYS A 74 -14.91 4.58 -2.16
C LYS A 74 -15.65 5.52 -1.21
N LEU A 75 -15.76 5.14 0.07
CA LEU A 75 -16.44 5.93 1.10
C LEU A 75 -15.72 7.27 1.34
N HIS A 76 -14.40 7.23 1.49
CA HIS A 76 -13.58 8.42 1.67
C HIS A 76 -13.65 9.38 0.47
N GLY A 77 -13.76 8.84 -0.76
CA GLY A 77 -13.97 9.64 -1.97
C GLY A 77 -15.34 10.32 -2.04
N GLN A 78 -16.38 9.76 -1.41
CA GLN A 78 -17.72 10.37 -1.34
C GLN A 78 -17.82 11.47 -0.28
N MET A 79 -17.13 11.30 0.86
CA MET A 79 -17.08 12.30 1.93
C MET A 79 -16.39 13.61 1.50
N LYS A 80 -15.41 13.56 0.60
CA LYS A 80 -14.74 14.76 0.06
C LYS A 80 -15.53 15.51 -1.02
N LYS A 81 -16.62 14.92 -1.55
CA LYS A 81 -17.47 15.53 -2.60
C LYS A 81 -18.74 16.19 -2.07
N LYS A 82 -19.02 16.06 -0.78
CA LYS A 82 -20.05 16.81 -0.04
C LYS A 82 -19.40 18.00 0.65
#